data_AF-A0A5K7S640-F1
#
_entry.id   AF-A0A5K7S640-F1
#
_cell.length_a   1.000
_cell.length_b   1.000
_cell.length_c   1.000
_cell.angle_alpha   90.00
_cell.angle_beta   90.00
_cell.angle_gamma   90.00
#
_symmetry.space_group_name_H-M   'P 1'
#
loop_
_entity.id
_entity.type
_entity.pdbx_description
1 polymer ?
#
loop_
_entity_poly.entity_id
_entity_poly.type
_entity_poly.pdbx_seq_one_letter_code
_entity_poly.pdbx_strand_id
1 'polypeptide(L)'
;MNVKETNSRRNFLKAAGSASLGIAGITAIGNTLPIEIQDKKQSGLIFLKDISGLKDRIERVKIATLGMQRYDWEQGTVAQAFLEMGELDLAISFARGAILRQEKGRFSVLKGNGPINDCSSVGEVVLFAAKQTDDPIFQKGADEMLNVIKTTNHKSSDGIIYHTQEPQKGIWSDATYMLPPFLAAAGEFQEAMKQIEGYRKYLYNEHDKLYSHMWDDEKKRLNRTDYWGVGNGWSAAGMTRVLKLLPDSMAAEKKLLIGYIRDVIDGCLKYLRPDGAFHDVVNRPDTFVEVNLSQMLCYSIFRGVAAGYLDHSYLKPTEIMRKAANDKVDKLGYVQDVCGVPSFDRPYFAPEGQAFYL
;
A
#
# COMPACT_ATOMS: atom_id res chain seq x y z
N MET A 1 -8.48 26.04 42.84
CA MET A 1 -7.73 25.70 41.62
C MET A 1 -7.06 24.36 41.84
N ASN A 2 -7.58 23.30 41.25
CA ASN A 2 -7.02 21.96 41.37
C ASN A 2 -7.23 21.20 40.06
N VAL A 3 -6.11 20.80 39.47
CA VAL A 3 -5.99 19.99 38.26
C VAL A 3 -6.41 18.57 38.62
N LYS A 4 -7.32 17.96 37.85
CA LYS A 4 -7.64 16.54 37.95
C LYS A 4 -6.85 15.78 36.89
N GLU A 5 -5.96 14.93 37.38
CA GLU A 5 -5.16 13.96 36.65
C GLU A 5 -5.99 12.84 36.00
N THR A 6 -5.39 12.35 34.92
CA THR A 6 -5.75 11.26 34.03
C THR A 6 -5.64 9.88 34.68
N ASN A 7 -6.71 9.09 34.65
CA ASN A 7 -6.69 7.67 35.01
C ASN A 7 -6.20 6.81 33.83
N SER A 8 -4.99 6.26 33.95
CA SER A 8 -4.44 5.27 33.01
C SER A 8 -4.81 3.83 33.41
N ARG A 9 -4.92 2.95 32.39
CA ARG A 9 -5.40 1.56 32.37
C ARG A 9 -4.66 0.53 33.26
N ARG A 10 -3.93 0.92 34.31
CA ARG A 10 -3.09 0.01 35.13
C ARG A 10 -3.72 -0.54 36.41
N ASN A 11 -4.93 -0.14 36.79
CA ASN A 11 -5.52 -0.51 38.09
C ASN A 11 -6.48 -1.72 38.10
N PHE A 12 -6.61 -2.48 37.00
CA PHE A 12 -7.55 -3.61 36.93
C PHE A 12 -6.97 -4.98 37.35
N LEU A 13 -5.73 -5.05 37.85
CA LEU A 13 -5.06 -6.33 38.19
C LEU A 13 -4.60 -6.45 39.66
N LYS A 14 -5.18 -5.70 40.60
CA LYS A 14 -4.81 -5.78 42.04
C LYS A 14 -5.97 -6.01 43.02
N ALA A 15 -7.03 -6.69 42.60
CA ALA A 15 -8.11 -7.10 43.50
C ALA A 15 -8.62 -8.51 43.17
N ALA A 16 -7.74 -9.50 43.25
CA ALA A 16 -8.11 -10.92 43.35
C ALA A 16 -6.92 -11.68 43.94
N GLY A 17 -6.70 -11.51 45.23
CA GLY A 17 -5.69 -12.24 46.00
C GLY A 17 -6.34 -13.00 47.14
N SER A 18 -6.03 -14.29 47.18
CA SER A 18 -6.00 -15.19 48.34
C SER A 18 -7.31 -15.63 48.99
N ALA A 19 -7.67 -16.89 48.72
CA ALA A 19 -8.06 -17.84 49.75
C ALA A 19 -7.42 -19.22 49.43
N SER A 20 -6.46 -19.62 50.25
CA SER A 20 -5.76 -20.89 50.24
C SER A 20 -6.19 -21.71 51.46
N LEU A 21 -6.64 -22.95 51.26
CA LEU A 21 -6.83 -23.95 52.32
C LEU A 21 -6.40 -25.34 51.83
N GLY A 22 -5.35 -25.87 52.45
CA GLY A 22 -5.40 -27.19 53.13
C GLY A 22 -5.29 -28.48 52.32
N ILE A 23 -4.17 -29.18 52.52
CA ILE A 23 -3.77 -30.51 52.03
C ILE A 23 -4.60 -31.66 52.65
N ALA A 24 -4.91 -32.71 51.87
CA ALA A 24 -4.92 -34.12 52.31
C ALA A 24 -4.92 -35.07 51.09
N GLY A 25 -4.03 -36.07 51.10
CA GLY A 25 -3.76 -36.95 49.96
C GLY A 25 -4.63 -38.19 49.86
N ILE A 26 -4.66 -38.78 48.65
CA ILE A 26 -4.98 -40.19 48.39
C ILE A 26 -4.05 -40.69 47.27
N THR A 27 -3.25 -41.70 47.60
CA THR A 27 -2.55 -42.60 46.66
C THR A 27 -3.53 -43.57 46.02
N ALA A 28 -3.47 -43.77 44.70
CA ALA A 28 -3.27 -45.09 44.05
C ALA A 28 -3.57 -45.09 42.53
N ILE A 29 -2.54 -45.45 41.77
CA ILE A 29 -2.50 -46.45 40.67
C ILE A 29 -3.37 -46.23 39.42
N GLY A 30 -2.73 -46.11 38.25
CA GLY A 30 -3.35 -46.47 36.98
C GLY A 30 -2.68 -45.94 35.71
N ASN A 31 -1.71 -46.68 35.19
CA ASN A 31 -1.27 -46.75 33.78
C ASN A 31 -0.92 -45.45 33.04
N THR A 32 0.38 -45.15 33.02
CA THR A 32 1.03 -44.34 31.99
C THR A 32 0.98 -45.08 30.65
N LEU A 33 0.13 -44.63 29.73
CA LEU A 33 0.32 -44.85 28.29
C LEU A 33 1.39 -43.86 27.81
N PRO A 34 2.48 -44.31 27.16
CA PRO A 34 3.35 -43.38 26.46
C PRO A 34 2.58 -42.88 25.24
N ILE A 35 2.17 -41.62 25.27
CA ILE A 35 1.82 -40.90 24.04
C ILE A 35 3.14 -40.75 23.29
N GLU A 36 3.39 -41.63 22.33
CA GLU A 36 4.36 -41.40 21.28
C GLU A 36 3.92 -40.15 20.50
N ILE A 37 4.40 -39.00 20.94
CA ILE A 37 4.46 -37.82 20.08
C ILE A 37 5.45 -38.20 18.98
N GLN A 38 4.93 -38.64 17.83
CA GLN A 38 5.70 -38.68 16.61
C GLN A 38 6.19 -37.26 16.34
N ASP A 39 7.45 -37.04 16.70
CA ASP A 39 8.19 -35.81 16.50
C ASP A 39 8.50 -35.67 15.00
N LYS A 40 7.46 -35.31 14.22
CA LYS A 40 7.63 -34.84 12.85
C LYS A 40 8.22 -33.43 12.91
N LYS A 41 9.54 -33.37 12.90
CA LYS A 41 10.33 -32.16 12.68
C LYS A 41 9.88 -31.41 11.41
N GLN A 42 9.66 -30.11 11.60
CA GLN A 42 9.69 -28.96 10.67
C GLN A 42 8.46 -28.70 9.77
N SER A 43 7.97 -27.47 9.61
CA SER A 43 8.62 -26.16 9.76
C SER A 43 7.74 -25.14 10.50
N GLY A 44 8.09 -24.84 11.75
CA GLY A 44 7.76 -23.56 12.35
C GLY A 44 8.73 -22.52 11.79
N LEU A 45 8.18 -21.39 11.38
CA LEU A 45 8.90 -20.17 10.96
C LEU A 45 10.18 -19.93 11.79
N ILE A 46 11.20 -19.37 11.12
CA ILE A 46 12.66 -19.27 11.41
C ILE A 46 13.51 -20.25 10.56
N PHE A 47 12.94 -21.37 10.05
CA PHE A 47 13.64 -22.45 9.32
C PHE A 47 13.29 -22.58 7.83
N LEU A 48 13.72 -21.64 6.98
CA LEU A 48 13.79 -21.91 5.54
C LEU A 48 15.17 -22.51 5.24
N LYS A 49 15.21 -23.82 4.98
CA LYS A 49 16.46 -24.59 4.84
C LYS A 49 17.25 -24.25 3.57
N ASP A 50 16.62 -23.57 2.61
CA ASP A 50 17.25 -23.20 1.34
C ASP A 50 16.82 -21.78 0.93
N ILE A 51 17.68 -20.81 1.25
CA ILE A 51 17.45 -19.38 1.04
C ILE A 51 17.57 -19.01 -0.46
N SER A 52 18.01 -19.93 -1.32
CA SER A 52 18.38 -19.65 -2.72
C SER A 52 17.19 -19.65 -3.70
N GLY A 53 16.05 -20.23 -3.32
CA GLY A 53 14.89 -20.35 -4.19
C GLY A 53 14.02 -19.08 -4.28
N LEU A 54 13.46 -18.81 -5.46
CA LEU A 54 12.50 -17.70 -5.67
C LEU A 54 11.29 -17.78 -4.73
N LYS A 55 10.70 -18.99 -4.60
CA LYS A 55 9.56 -19.23 -3.72
C LYS A 55 9.90 -18.95 -2.25
N ASP A 56 11.13 -19.31 -1.85
CA ASP A 56 11.63 -19.06 -0.51
C ASP A 56 11.75 -17.55 -0.24
N ARG A 57 12.29 -16.80 -1.19
CA ARG A 57 12.43 -15.35 -1.10
C ARG A 57 11.09 -14.64 -1.00
N ILE A 58 10.11 -15.00 -1.85
CA ILE A 58 8.76 -14.41 -1.78
C ILE A 58 8.14 -14.65 -0.41
N GLU A 59 8.25 -15.88 0.13
CA GLU A 59 7.65 -16.17 1.43
C GLU A 59 8.35 -15.42 2.58
N ARG A 60 9.68 -15.25 2.53
CA ARG A 60 10.38 -14.35 3.49
C ARG A 60 9.85 -12.92 3.41
N VAL A 61 9.68 -12.38 2.21
CA VAL A 61 9.16 -11.02 2.03
C VAL A 61 7.73 -10.91 2.57
N LYS A 62 6.86 -11.88 2.31
CA LYS A 62 5.51 -11.93 2.89
C LYS A 62 5.56 -11.94 4.42
N ILE A 63 6.38 -12.81 5.03
CA ILE A 63 6.52 -12.89 6.50
C ILE A 63 6.99 -11.54 7.08
N ALA A 64 8.03 -10.95 6.49
CA ALA A 64 8.52 -9.64 6.91
C ALA A 64 7.41 -8.59 6.82
N THR A 65 6.65 -8.57 5.71
CA THR A 65 5.52 -7.66 5.47
C THR A 65 4.44 -7.76 6.55
N LEU A 66 4.06 -8.98 6.95
CA LEU A 66 3.07 -9.22 7.99
C LEU A 66 3.50 -8.67 9.36
N GLY A 67 4.82 -8.62 9.62
CA GLY A 67 5.40 -8.09 10.85
C GLY A 67 5.51 -6.57 10.91
N MET A 68 5.28 -5.85 9.80
CA MET A 68 5.47 -4.40 9.74
C MET A 68 4.27 -3.63 10.31
N GLN A 69 4.57 -2.63 11.14
CA GLN A 69 3.62 -1.58 11.50
C GLN A 69 3.38 -0.68 10.30
N ARG A 70 2.14 -0.22 10.14
CA ARG A 70 1.68 0.43 8.91
C ARG A 70 0.74 1.59 9.21
N TYR A 71 0.87 2.66 8.43
CA TYR A 71 -0.12 3.70 8.23
C TYR A 71 -1.27 3.20 7.34
N ASP A 72 -2.28 4.03 7.14
CA ASP A 72 -3.50 3.68 6.41
C ASP A 72 -3.25 3.35 4.92
N TRP A 73 -2.45 4.15 4.20
CA TRP A 73 -2.10 3.84 2.81
C TRP A 73 -1.25 2.58 2.66
N GLU A 74 -0.33 2.34 3.61
CA GLU A 74 0.53 1.15 3.64
C GLU A 74 -0.30 -0.12 3.89
N GLN A 75 -1.34 -0.05 4.73
CA GLN A 75 -2.30 -1.14 4.90
C GLN A 75 -3.00 -1.47 3.58
N GLY A 76 -3.47 -0.46 2.83
CA GLY A 76 -4.13 -0.69 1.56
C GLY A 76 -3.22 -1.25 0.48
N THR A 77 -2.01 -0.69 0.35
CA THR A 77 -1.04 -1.13 -0.65
C THR A 77 -0.65 -2.59 -0.46
N VAL A 78 -0.37 -3.00 0.79
CA VAL A 78 -0.07 -4.41 1.11
C VAL A 78 -1.28 -5.32 0.87
N ALA A 79 -2.49 -4.88 1.24
CA ALA A 79 -3.70 -5.66 1.02
C ALA A 79 -3.94 -5.92 -0.48
N GLN A 80 -3.68 -4.92 -1.32
CA GLN A 80 -3.79 -5.02 -2.77
C GLN A 80 -2.75 -5.98 -3.36
N ALA A 81 -1.51 -5.95 -2.86
CA ALA A 81 -0.48 -6.91 -3.27
C ALA A 81 -0.94 -8.35 -2.98
N PHE A 82 -1.42 -8.63 -1.75
CA PHE A 82 -1.94 -9.96 -1.41
C PHE A 82 -3.14 -10.38 -2.26
N LEU A 83 -4.04 -9.44 -2.58
CA LEU A 83 -5.17 -9.71 -3.47
C LEU A 83 -4.68 -10.16 -4.85
N GLU A 84 -3.70 -9.46 -5.43
CA GLU A 84 -3.18 -9.75 -6.77
C GLU A 84 -2.28 -10.97 -6.84
N MET A 85 -1.61 -11.33 -5.74
CA MET A 85 -0.90 -12.60 -5.60
C MET A 85 -1.84 -13.81 -5.50
N GLY A 86 -3.14 -13.59 -5.24
CA GLY A 86 -4.10 -14.67 -4.96
C GLY A 86 -4.07 -15.16 -3.51
N GLU A 87 -3.45 -14.42 -2.59
CA GLU A 87 -3.43 -14.68 -1.15
C GLU A 87 -4.73 -14.15 -0.51
N LEU A 88 -5.87 -14.69 -0.95
CA LEU A 88 -7.19 -14.11 -0.71
C LEU A 88 -7.55 -14.00 0.79
N ASP A 89 -7.20 -15.00 1.58
CA ASP A 89 -7.44 -14.99 3.03
C ASP A 89 -6.64 -13.88 3.72
N LEU A 90 -5.39 -13.63 3.28
CA LEU A 90 -4.58 -12.52 3.77
C LEU A 90 -5.19 -11.18 3.35
N ALA A 91 -5.60 -11.05 2.10
CA ALA A 91 -6.25 -9.84 1.59
C ALA A 91 -7.53 -9.50 2.40
N ILE A 92 -8.40 -10.49 2.63
CA ILE A 92 -9.62 -10.35 3.44
C ILE A 92 -9.29 -10.00 4.90
N SER A 93 -8.27 -10.65 5.49
CA SER A 93 -7.79 -10.33 6.83
C SER A 93 -7.31 -8.89 6.95
N PHE A 94 -6.59 -8.39 5.93
CA PHE A 94 -6.15 -7.00 5.88
C PHE A 94 -7.32 -6.02 5.71
N ALA A 95 -8.32 -6.35 4.89
CA ALA A 95 -9.56 -5.57 4.78
C ALA A 95 -10.29 -5.50 6.13
N ARG A 96 -10.36 -6.63 6.86
CA ARG A 96 -10.98 -6.66 8.20
C ARG A 96 -10.20 -5.83 9.21
N GLY A 97 -8.87 -5.88 9.15
CA GLY A 97 -7.99 -5.04 9.98
C GLY A 97 -8.16 -3.54 9.70
N ALA A 98 -8.38 -3.17 8.44
CA ALA A 98 -8.67 -1.79 8.07
C ALA A 98 -10.01 -1.28 8.64
N ILE A 99 -11.05 -2.13 8.60
CA ILE A 99 -12.36 -1.84 9.19
C ILE A 99 -12.30 -1.76 10.72
N LEU A 100 -11.47 -2.58 11.37
CA LEU A 100 -11.28 -2.55 12.84
C LEU A 100 -10.86 -1.16 13.33
N ARG A 101 -10.18 -0.38 12.48
CA ARG A 101 -9.75 1.00 12.74
C ARG A 101 -10.48 2.00 11.85
N GLN A 102 -11.70 1.69 11.43
CA GLN A 102 -12.53 2.63 10.70
C GLN A 102 -13.08 3.70 11.65
N GLU A 103 -12.80 4.96 11.34
CA GLU A 103 -13.23 6.11 12.14
C GLU A 103 -13.88 7.14 11.23
N LYS A 104 -15.14 7.51 11.53
CA LYS A 104 -15.93 8.44 10.70
C LYS A 104 -15.93 8.05 9.22
N GLY A 105 -16.08 6.74 8.95
CA GLY A 105 -16.08 6.15 7.61
C GLY A 105 -14.70 5.95 6.97
N ARG A 106 -13.61 6.51 7.52
CA ARG A 106 -12.26 6.37 6.96
C ARG A 106 -11.56 5.13 7.50
N PHE A 107 -10.98 4.31 6.62
CA PHE A 107 -10.29 3.08 7.02
C PHE A 107 -8.96 3.33 7.73
N SER A 108 -8.55 2.38 8.57
CA SER A 108 -7.17 2.27 9.10
C SER A 108 -6.67 3.48 9.91
N VAL A 109 -7.56 4.31 10.47
CA VAL A 109 -7.17 5.52 11.20
C VAL A 109 -6.62 5.16 12.59
N LEU A 110 -5.31 5.33 12.78
CA LEU A 110 -4.66 5.11 14.08
C LEU A 110 -4.89 6.24 15.07
N LYS A 111 -4.86 7.50 14.61
CA LYS A 111 -5.08 8.70 15.42
C LYS A 111 -5.52 9.87 14.53
N GLY A 112 -6.41 10.71 15.05
CA GLY A 112 -6.82 11.95 14.38
C GLY A 112 -7.84 11.68 13.28
N ASN A 113 -7.66 12.30 12.12
CA ASN A 113 -8.56 12.18 10.99
C ASN A 113 -7.75 11.89 9.73
N GLY A 114 -7.50 10.61 9.38
CA GLY A 114 -6.63 10.24 8.26
C GLY A 114 -7.01 10.93 6.94
N PRO A 115 -6.04 11.22 6.04
CA PRO A 115 -6.35 11.75 4.72
C PRO A 115 -7.37 10.90 3.96
N ILE A 116 -8.35 11.52 3.29
CA ILE A 116 -9.38 10.78 2.55
C ILE A 116 -8.73 9.89 1.49
N ASN A 117 -7.73 10.42 0.79
CA ASN A 117 -7.04 9.69 -0.27
C ASN A 117 -6.35 8.43 0.31
N ASP A 118 -5.47 8.59 1.30
CA ASP A 118 -4.72 7.47 1.89
C ASP A 118 -5.61 6.39 2.51
N CYS A 119 -6.64 6.83 3.24
CA CYS A 119 -7.62 5.92 3.83
C CYS A 119 -8.44 5.16 2.78
N SER A 120 -8.48 5.61 1.53
CA SER A 120 -9.21 4.93 0.44
C SER A 120 -8.45 3.73 -0.14
N SER A 121 -7.13 3.67 0.07
CA SER A 121 -6.23 2.70 -0.59
C SER A 121 -6.68 1.24 -0.47
N VAL A 122 -7.21 0.84 0.69
CA VAL A 122 -7.66 -0.54 0.95
C VAL A 122 -9.05 -0.85 0.38
N GLY A 123 -9.78 0.15 -0.09
CA GLY A 123 -11.20 0.05 -0.40
C GLY A 123 -11.52 -0.98 -1.50
N GLU A 124 -10.65 -1.14 -2.50
CA GLU A 124 -10.76 -2.20 -3.53
C GLU A 124 -10.82 -3.59 -2.88
N VAL A 125 -9.96 -3.83 -1.89
CA VAL A 125 -9.86 -5.11 -1.17
C VAL A 125 -11.04 -5.30 -0.23
N VAL A 126 -11.55 -4.22 0.37
CA VAL A 126 -12.78 -4.26 1.20
C VAL A 126 -13.99 -4.65 0.35
N LEU A 127 -14.15 -4.08 -0.85
CA LEU A 127 -15.22 -4.46 -1.78
C LEU A 127 -15.08 -5.90 -2.26
N PHE A 128 -13.86 -6.35 -2.55
CA PHE A 128 -13.60 -7.75 -2.84
C PHE A 128 -14.04 -8.66 -1.68
N ALA A 129 -13.66 -8.33 -0.45
CA ALA A 129 -14.01 -9.11 0.74
C ALA A 129 -15.53 -9.15 0.97
N ALA A 130 -16.24 -8.05 0.71
CA ALA A 130 -17.70 -8.01 0.77
C ALA A 130 -18.34 -9.04 -0.18
N LYS A 131 -17.89 -9.05 -1.45
CA LYS A 131 -18.38 -10.00 -2.46
C LYS A 131 -18.02 -11.45 -2.15
N GLN A 132 -16.85 -11.68 -1.56
CA GLN A 132 -16.32 -13.03 -1.35
C GLN A 132 -16.87 -13.71 -0.09
N THR A 133 -17.24 -12.94 0.94
CA THR A 133 -17.60 -13.47 2.26
C THR A 133 -19.08 -13.33 2.62
N ASP A 134 -19.81 -12.45 1.92
CA ASP A 134 -21.16 -12.03 2.28
C ASP A 134 -21.30 -11.44 3.71
N ASP A 135 -20.20 -11.14 4.41
CA ASP A 135 -20.23 -10.48 5.73
C ASP A 135 -20.58 -8.99 5.53
N PRO A 136 -21.74 -8.52 6.05
CA PRO A 136 -22.24 -7.17 5.81
C PRO A 136 -21.32 -6.06 6.33
N ILE A 137 -20.38 -6.37 7.22
CA ILE A 137 -19.43 -5.37 7.74
C ILE A 137 -18.53 -4.79 6.64
N PHE A 138 -18.16 -5.59 5.63
CA PHE A 138 -17.29 -5.12 4.55
C PHE A 138 -18.05 -4.17 3.64
N GLN A 139 -19.27 -4.52 3.23
CA GLN A 139 -20.10 -3.64 2.42
C GLN A 139 -20.42 -2.35 3.17
N LYS A 140 -20.82 -2.44 4.45
CA LYS A 140 -21.05 -1.28 5.29
C LYS A 140 -19.83 -0.37 5.37
N GLY A 141 -18.63 -0.95 5.59
CA GLY A 141 -17.40 -0.18 5.66
C GLY A 141 -17.09 0.55 4.34
N ALA A 142 -17.26 -0.12 3.20
CA ALA A 142 -17.09 0.49 1.89
C ALA A 142 -18.09 1.63 1.64
N ASP A 143 -19.37 1.43 1.97
CA ASP A 143 -20.42 2.43 1.82
C ASP A 143 -20.15 3.67 2.67
N GLU A 144 -19.69 3.50 3.90
CA GLU A 144 -19.31 4.61 4.78
C GLU A 144 -18.14 5.41 4.21
N MET A 145 -17.12 4.75 3.66
CA MET A 145 -15.99 5.43 3.01
C MET A 145 -16.41 6.15 1.73
N LEU A 146 -17.23 5.53 0.89
CA LEU A 146 -17.80 6.17 -0.30
C LEU A 146 -18.65 7.39 0.07
N ASN A 147 -19.41 7.31 1.16
CA ASN A 147 -20.17 8.46 1.65
C ASN A 147 -19.25 9.61 2.08
N VAL A 148 -18.11 9.34 2.73
CA VAL A 148 -17.09 10.37 3.03
C VAL A 148 -16.60 11.04 1.75
N ILE A 149 -16.28 10.26 0.72
CA ILE A 149 -15.79 10.76 -0.57
C ILE A 149 -16.84 11.62 -1.28
N LYS A 150 -18.11 11.19 -1.28
CA LYS A 150 -19.21 11.91 -1.95
C LYS A 150 -19.58 13.23 -1.25
N THR A 151 -19.53 13.25 0.08
CA THR A 151 -20.02 14.38 0.89
C THR A 151 -18.93 15.37 1.30
N THR A 152 -17.65 15.05 1.09
CA THR A 152 -16.56 15.95 1.47
C THR A 152 -16.61 17.28 0.70
N ASN A 153 -16.39 18.37 1.43
CA ASN A 153 -16.12 19.71 0.87
C ASN A 153 -14.61 20.00 0.82
N HIS A 154 -13.77 19.07 1.27
CA HIS A 154 -12.32 19.21 1.27
C HIS A 154 -11.73 18.83 -0.11
N LYS A 155 -12.04 19.65 -1.11
CA LYS A 155 -11.67 19.47 -2.51
C LYS A 155 -11.46 20.82 -3.21
N SER A 156 -10.78 20.80 -4.35
CA SER A 156 -10.58 21.96 -5.22
C SER A 156 -11.89 22.43 -5.86
N SER A 157 -11.87 23.60 -6.48
CA SER A 157 -13.03 24.16 -7.16
C SER A 157 -13.50 23.32 -8.36
N ASP A 158 -12.61 22.53 -8.97
CA ASP A 158 -12.92 21.53 -10.00
C ASP A 158 -13.17 20.12 -9.42
N GLY A 159 -13.21 20.00 -8.09
CA GLY A 159 -13.69 18.81 -7.39
C GLY A 159 -12.63 17.73 -7.15
N ILE A 160 -11.34 18.06 -7.20
CA ILE A 160 -10.23 17.14 -6.91
C ILE A 160 -10.01 17.08 -5.39
N ILE A 161 -10.04 15.87 -4.83
CA ILE A 161 -9.97 15.69 -3.38
C ILE A 161 -8.54 15.93 -2.90
N TYR A 162 -8.40 16.80 -1.89
CA TYR A 162 -7.09 17.09 -1.33
C TYR A 162 -6.54 15.88 -0.57
N HIS A 163 -5.24 15.70 -0.71
CA HIS A 163 -4.47 14.67 -0.04
C HIS A 163 -4.10 15.08 1.39
N THR A 164 -4.14 16.37 1.72
CA THR A 164 -3.93 16.84 3.10
C THR A 164 -5.23 16.80 3.91
N GLN A 165 -5.11 16.96 5.23
CA GLN A 165 -6.26 17.18 6.10
C GLN A 165 -6.61 18.66 6.16
N GLU A 166 -7.84 18.97 6.57
CA GLU A 166 -8.24 20.34 6.85
C GLU A 166 -7.33 21.00 7.91
N PRO A 167 -6.96 22.28 7.72
CA PRO A 167 -7.40 23.19 6.65
C PRO A 167 -6.52 23.17 5.39
N GLN A 168 -5.40 22.43 5.36
CA GLN A 168 -4.46 22.46 4.24
C GLN A 168 -5.09 21.93 2.95
N LYS A 169 -4.79 22.55 1.80
CA LYS A 169 -5.38 22.21 0.50
C LYS A 169 -4.31 21.71 -0.49
N GLY A 170 -3.69 20.59 -0.14
CA GLY A 170 -2.62 19.96 -0.92
C GLY A 170 -3.15 18.91 -1.88
N ILE A 171 -2.71 18.94 -3.14
CA ILE A 171 -2.88 17.86 -4.12
C ILE A 171 -1.53 17.21 -4.33
N TRP A 172 -1.41 15.92 -4.01
CA TRP A 172 -0.13 15.18 -4.03
C TRP A 172 -0.18 14.03 -5.03
N SER A 173 0.96 13.70 -5.64
CA SER A 173 1.09 12.65 -6.67
C SER A 173 0.56 11.28 -6.23
N ASP A 174 0.72 11.01 -4.94
CA ASP A 174 0.40 9.78 -4.22
C ASP A 174 -1.08 9.44 -4.34
N ALA A 175 -1.92 10.48 -4.34
CA ALA A 175 -3.38 10.36 -4.43
C ALA A 175 -3.84 9.57 -5.66
N THR A 176 -3.05 9.57 -6.74
CA THR A 176 -3.32 8.80 -7.97
C THR A 176 -3.42 7.29 -7.71
N TYR A 177 -2.69 6.78 -6.73
CA TYR A 177 -2.77 5.39 -6.31
C TYR A 177 -3.81 5.16 -5.22
N MET A 178 -3.96 6.10 -4.28
CA MET A 178 -4.73 5.83 -3.06
C MET A 178 -6.25 5.88 -3.28
N LEU A 179 -6.76 6.81 -4.09
CA LEU A 179 -8.20 7.04 -4.25
C LEU A 179 -8.80 6.42 -5.53
N PRO A 180 -8.29 6.70 -6.75
CA PRO A 180 -8.93 6.28 -7.99
C PRO A 180 -9.19 4.77 -8.12
N PRO A 181 -8.30 3.85 -7.69
CA PRO A 181 -8.58 2.41 -7.75
C PRO A 181 -9.82 2.00 -6.94
N PHE A 182 -10.01 2.58 -5.75
CA PHE A 182 -11.21 2.31 -4.94
C PHE A 182 -12.48 2.82 -5.62
N LEU A 183 -12.45 4.05 -6.16
CA LEU A 183 -13.58 4.60 -6.91
C LEU A 183 -13.94 3.71 -8.11
N ALA A 184 -12.95 3.29 -8.89
CA ALA A 184 -13.17 2.40 -10.03
C ALA A 184 -13.74 1.04 -9.58
N ALA A 185 -13.21 0.45 -8.50
CA ALA A 185 -13.73 -0.80 -7.95
C ALA A 185 -15.18 -0.69 -7.46
N ALA A 186 -15.57 0.49 -6.97
CA ALA A 186 -16.94 0.82 -6.55
C ALA A 186 -17.89 1.11 -7.73
N GLY A 187 -17.41 1.15 -8.96
CA GLY A 187 -18.18 1.52 -10.15
C GLY A 187 -18.30 3.02 -10.40
N GLU A 188 -17.62 3.85 -9.60
CA GLU A 188 -17.56 5.32 -9.75
C GLU A 188 -16.51 5.72 -10.80
N PHE A 189 -16.58 5.11 -11.99
CA PHE A 189 -15.54 5.18 -13.01
C PHE A 189 -15.25 6.61 -13.50
N GLN A 190 -16.30 7.43 -13.65
CA GLN A 190 -16.16 8.81 -14.11
C GLN A 190 -15.48 9.69 -13.05
N GLU A 191 -15.79 9.47 -11.77
CA GLU A 191 -15.11 10.18 -10.69
C GLU A 191 -13.65 9.72 -10.58
N ALA A 192 -13.36 8.42 -10.76
CA ALA A 192 -11.99 7.91 -10.80
C ALA A 192 -11.15 8.59 -11.91
N MET A 193 -11.70 8.70 -13.13
CA MET A 193 -11.03 9.38 -14.24
C MET A 193 -10.83 10.88 -13.96
N LYS A 194 -11.86 11.55 -13.44
CA LYS A 194 -11.79 12.97 -13.06
C LYS A 194 -10.68 13.24 -12.05
N GLN A 195 -10.54 12.39 -11.02
CA GLN A 195 -9.46 12.54 -10.03
C GLN A 195 -8.07 12.41 -10.70
N ILE A 196 -7.87 11.39 -11.56
CA ILE A 196 -6.61 11.18 -12.30
C ILE A 196 -6.28 12.38 -13.20
N GLU A 197 -7.25 12.87 -13.96
CA GLU A 197 -7.06 14.03 -14.85
C GLU A 197 -6.76 15.30 -14.06
N GLY A 198 -7.38 15.47 -12.89
CA GLY A 198 -7.05 16.52 -11.94
C GLY A 198 -5.61 16.44 -11.47
N TYR A 199 -5.16 15.28 -10.98
CA TYR A 199 -3.78 15.10 -10.54
C TYR A 199 -2.79 15.38 -11.68
N ARG A 200 -3.09 14.91 -12.90
CA ARG A 200 -2.29 15.23 -14.09
C ARG A 200 -2.26 16.73 -14.36
N LYS A 201 -3.40 17.41 -14.38
CA LYS A 201 -3.49 18.87 -14.59
C LYS A 201 -2.62 19.67 -13.62
N TYR A 202 -2.59 19.29 -12.35
CA TYR A 202 -1.90 20.06 -11.31
C TYR A 202 -0.41 19.72 -11.16
N LEU A 203 0.00 18.49 -11.49
CA LEU A 203 1.30 17.96 -11.12
C LEU A 203 2.17 17.53 -12.29
N TYR A 204 1.59 17.22 -13.45
CA TYR A 204 2.33 16.66 -14.58
C TYR A 204 3.04 17.75 -15.39
N ASN A 205 4.32 17.51 -15.68
CA ASN A 205 5.12 18.30 -16.59
C ASN A 205 5.20 17.60 -17.96
N GLU A 206 4.67 18.23 -19.00
CA GLU A 206 4.60 17.66 -20.36
C GLU A 206 5.99 17.49 -21.02
N HIS A 207 6.93 18.38 -20.74
CA HIS A 207 8.28 18.33 -21.31
C HIS A 207 9.07 17.15 -20.74
N ASP A 208 9.10 17.06 -19.42
CA ASP A 208 9.88 16.05 -18.71
C ASP A 208 9.18 14.68 -18.72
N LYS A 209 7.85 14.69 -18.86
CA LYS A 209 6.94 13.56 -18.68
C LYS A 209 6.97 12.99 -17.27
N LEU A 210 7.09 13.86 -16.28
CA LEU A 210 7.19 13.52 -14.86
C LEU A 210 6.19 14.33 -14.04
N TYR A 211 5.80 13.78 -12.91
CA TYR A 211 4.92 14.44 -11.94
C TYR A 211 5.76 15.09 -10.85
N SER A 212 5.54 16.39 -10.63
CA SER A 212 5.95 17.05 -9.38
C SER A 212 5.14 16.49 -8.21
N HIS A 213 5.73 16.50 -7.01
CA HIS A 213 5.12 15.80 -5.88
C HIS A 213 3.92 16.53 -5.24
N MET A 214 3.99 17.85 -5.03
CA MET A 214 2.97 18.56 -4.25
C MET A 214 2.55 19.89 -4.88
N TRP A 215 1.24 20.07 -5.03
CA TRP A 215 0.58 21.33 -5.36
C TRP A 215 -0.13 21.92 -4.12
N ASP A 216 0.04 23.22 -3.89
CA ASP A 216 -0.69 24.00 -2.89
C ASP A 216 -1.80 24.79 -3.60
N ASP A 217 -3.06 24.38 -3.38
CA ASP A 217 -4.21 24.97 -4.07
C ASP A 217 -4.63 26.32 -3.48
N GLU A 218 -4.19 26.68 -2.28
CA GLU A 218 -4.43 28.03 -1.74
C GLU A 218 -3.50 29.04 -2.39
N LYS A 219 -2.22 28.67 -2.50
CA LYS A 219 -1.18 29.54 -3.09
C LYS A 219 -1.09 29.42 -4.61
N LYS A 220 -1.84 28.50 -5.21
CA LYS A 220 -1.85 28.20 -6.65
C LYS A 220 -0.45 27.99 -7.22
N ARG A 221 0.36 27.20 -6.53
CA ARG A 221 1.72 26.87 -6.97
C ARG A 221 2.13 25.47 -6.53
N LEU A 222 3.14 24.94 -7.21
CA LEU A 222 3.86 23.77 -6.72
C LEU A 222 4.53 24.11 -5.39
N ASN A 223 4.27 23.28 -4.38
CA ASN A 223 4.88 23.36 -3.06
C ASN A 223 6.17 22.53 -2.99
N ARG A 224 6.19 21.37 -3.67
CA ARG A 224 7.39 20.58 -3.93
C ARG A 224 7.43 20.25 -5.42
N THR A 225 8.37 20.86 -6.12
CA THR A 225 8.56 20.71 -7.57
C THR A 225 9.32 19.44 -7.93
N ASP A 226 10.01 18.80 -6.98
CA ASP A 226 10.80 17.60 -7.22
C ASP A 226 9.97 16.50 -7.88
N TYR A 227 10.57 15.85 -8.88
CA TYR A 227 10.08 14.61 -9.46
C TYR A 227 10.48 13.44 -8.56
N TRP A 228 9.83 13.37 -7.39
CA TRP A 228 10.07 12.29 -6.44
C TRP A 228 9.72 10.94 -7.07
N GLY A 229 10.65 9.99 -6.96
CA GLY A 229 10.59 8.70 -7.63
C GLY A 229 9.34 7.93 -7.24
N VAL A 230 9.14 7.71 -5.95
CA VAL A 230 7.96 7.00 -5.44
C VAL A 230 6.66 7.70 -5.85
N GLY A 231 6.59 9.04 -5.86
CA GLY A 231 5.42 9.80 -6.33
C GLY A 231 5.07 9.53 -7.81
N ASN A 232 6.09 9.42 -8.66
CA ASN A 232 5.90 9.03 -10.07
C ASN A 232 5.49 7.55 -10.19
N GLY A 233 6.07 6.69 -9.35
CA GLY A 233 5.67 5.29 -9.25
C GLY A 233 4.21 5.12 -8.84
N TRP A 234 3.71 5.91 -7.88
CA TRP A 234 2.30 5.91 -7.47
C TRP A 234 1.39 6.30 -8.62
N SER A 235 1.80 7.30 -9.39
CA SER A 235 1.07 7.74 -10.58
C SER A 235 0.96 6.61 -11.62
N ALA A 236 2.08 5.96 -11.96
CA ALA A 236 2.10 4.86 -12.92
C ALA A 236 1.27 3.65 -12.45
N ALA A 237 1.49 3.21 -11.21
CA ALA A 237 0.84 2.04 -10.65
C ALA A 237 -0.67 2.26 -10.44
N GLY A 238 -1.07 3.45 -9.97
CA GLY A 238 -2.46 3.79 -9.68
C GLY A 238 -3.30 3.82 -10.95
N MET A 239 -2.79 4.48 -11.99
CA MET A 239 -3.40 4.47 -13.32
C MET A 239 -3.48 3.06 -13.90
N THR A 240 -2.44 2.23 -13.71
CA THR A 240 -2.43 0.83 -14.15
C THR A 240 -3.52 -0.01 -13.48
N ARG A 241 -3.79 0.21 -12.18
CA ARG A 241 -4.90 -0.45 -11.48
C ARG A 241 -6.25 -0.01 -12.02
N VAL A 242 -6.47 1.30 -12.16
CA VAL A 242 -7.73 1.84 -12.68
C VAL A 242 -8.02 1.33 -14.08
N LEU A 243 -7.02 1.30 -14.96
CA LEU A 243 -7.16 0.81 -16.33
C LEU A 243 -7.74 -0.62 -16.39
N LYS A 244 -7.34 -1.48 -15.44
CA LYS A 244 -7.84 -2.87 -15.35
C LYS A 244 -9.30 -2.94 -14.88
N LEU A 245 -9.76 -1.96 -14.10
CA LEU A 245 -11.10 -1.92 -13.53
C LEU A 245 -12.12 -1.22 -14.44
N LEU A 246 -11.69 -0.36 -15.35
CA LEU A 246 -12.60 0.31 -16.28
C LEU A 246 -13.36 -0.70 -17.16
N PRO A 247 -14.67 -0.49 -17.42
CA PRO A 247 -15.44 -1.35 -18.31
C PRO A 247 -15.07 -1.13 -19.78
N ASP A 248 -15.36 -2.09 -20.64
CA ASP A 248 -15.04 -2.00 -22.08
C ASP A 248 -15.82 -0.90 -22.81
N SER A 249 -16.96 -0.47 -22.25
CA SER A 249 -17.71 0.69 -22.74
C SER A 249 -16.93 2.01 -22.64
N MET A 250 -15.88 2.09 -21.81
CA MET A 250 -15.02 3.27 -21.64
C MET A 250 -13.72 3.16 -22.44
N ALA A 251 -13.81 2.72 -23.70
CA ALA A 251 -12.63 2.48 -24.53
C ALA A 251 -11.78 3.74 -24.80
N ALA A 252 -12.42 4.92 -24.86
CA ALA A 252 -11.72 6.19 -25.07
C ALA A 252 -10.88 6.56 -23.84
N GLU A 253 -11.46 6.43 -22.64
CA GLU A 253 -10.81 6.67 -21.37
C GLU A 253 -9.69 5.66 -21.11
N LYS A 254 -9.90 4.38 -21.45
CA LYS A 254 -8.82 3.37 -21.43
C LYS A 254 -7.65 3.77 -22.32
N LYS A 255 -7.92 4.22 -23.56
CA LYS A 255 -6.88 4.67 -24.49
C LYS A 255 -6.13 5.89 -23.97
N LEU A 256 -6.84 6.85 -23.37
CA LEU A 256 -6.26 8.03 -22.75
C LEU A 256 -5.33 7.64 -21.59
N LEU A 257 -5.82 6.78 -20.70
CA LEU A 257 -5.08 6.33 -19.53
C LEU A 257 -3.84 5.51 -19.88
N ILE A 258 -3.91 4.67 -20.93
CA ILE A 258 -2.73 3.99 -21.52
C ILE A 258 -1.67 5.01 -21.94
N GLY A 259 -2.08 6.13 -22.55
CA GLY A 259 -1.18 7.22 -22.92
C GLY A 259 -0.48 7.83 -21.69
N TYR A 260 -1.26 8.14 -20.64
CA TYR A 260 -0.72 8.71 -19.40
C TYR A 260 0.26 7.77 -18.69
N ILE A 261 -0.05 6.47 -18.63
CA ILE A 261 0.84 5.43 -18.08
C ILE A 261 2.14 5.37 -18.86
N ARG A 262 2.06 5.34 -20.20
CA ARG A 262 3.25 5.30 -21.05
C ARG A 262 4.12 6.54 -20.87
N ASP A 263 3.51 7.72 -20.79
CA ASP A 263 4.25 8.96 -20.60
C ASP A 263 5.12 8.95 -19.34
N VAL A 264 4.56 8.57 -18.19
CA VAL A 264 5.32 8.54 -16.93
C VAL A 264 6.39 7.45 -16.92
N ILE A 265 6.10 6.27 -17.51
CA ILE A 265 7.09 5.20 -17.67
C ILE A 265 8.26 5.69 -18.52
N ASP A 266 7.98 6.25 -19.70
CA ASP A 266 9.00 6.77 -20.61
C ASP A 266 9.79 7.92 -19.98
N GLY A 267 9.12 8.80 -19.22
CA GLY A 267 9.74 9.89 -18.48
C GLY A 267 10.75 9.38 -17.45
N CYS A 268 10.38 8.36 -16.66
CA CYS A 268 11.26 7.77 -15.66
C CYS A 268 12.42 7.00 -16.32
N LEU A 269 12.16 6.18 -17.34
CA LEU A 269 13.18 5.33 -17.98
C LEU A 269 14.35 6.10 -18.59
N LYS A 270 14.19 7.40 -18.90
CA LYS A 270 15.30 8.29 -19.30
C LYS A 270 16.40 8.39 -18.24
N TYR A 271 16.06 8.18 -16.98
CA TYR A 271 16.95 8.32 -15.82
C TYR A 271 17.26 6.98 -15.14
N LEU A 272 16.91 5.86 -15.76
CA LEU A 272 17.24 4.53 -15.26
C LEU A 272 18.76 4.39 -15.15
N ARG A 273 19.25 4.08 -13.95
CA ARG A 273 20.67 3.87 -13.71
C ARG A 273 21.12 2.51 -14.26
N PRO A 274 22.41 2.33 -14.59
CA PRO A 274 22.93 1.05 -15.08
C PRO A 274 22.74 -0.14 -14.13
N ASP A 275 22.63 0.14 -12.82
CA ASP A 275 22.39 -0.88 -11.78
C ASP A 275 20.90 -1.25 -11.63
N GLY A 276 20.00 -0.63 -12.41
CA GLY A 276 18.57 -0.89 -12.37
C GLY A 276 17.80 -0.12 -11.31
N ALA A 277 18.46 0.81 -10.60
CA ALA A 277 17.84 1.66 -9.57
C ALA A 277 17.55 3.08 -10.09
N PHE A 278 16.97 3.93 -9.24
CA PHE A 278 16.77 5.36 -9.49
C PHE A 278 17.35 6.21 -8.36
N HIS A 279 17.55 7.49 -8.63
CA HIS A 279 17.72 8.48 -7.58
C HIS A 279 16.36 8.86 -7.00
N ASP A 280 16.27 9.12 -5.69
CA ASP A 280 15.03 9.48 -4.97
C ASP A 280 14.27 10.62 -5.65
N VAL A 281 14.99 11.62 -6.18
CA VAL A 281 14.43 12.55 -7.15
C VAL A 281 14.98 12.17 -8.52
N VAL A 282 14.09 11.77 -9.43
CA VAL A 282 14.40 11.01 -10.65
C VAL A 282 15.49 11.66 -11.51
N ASN A 283 15.45 12.99 -11.63
CA ASN A 283 16.38 13.76 -12.45
C ASN A 283 17.52 14.43 -11.67
N ARG A 284 17.75 14.03 -10.41
CA ARG A 284 18.74 14.64 -9.52
C ARG A 284 19.73 13.61 -8.99
N PRO A 285 20.92 13.48 -9.61
CA PRO A 285 21.90 12.48 -9.22
C PRO A 285 22.55 12.74 -7.85
N ASP A 286 22.31 13.90 -7.25
CA ASP A 286 22.77 14.27 -5.91
C ASP A 286 21.93 13.65 -4.77
N THR A 287 20.74 13.13 -5.06
CA THR A 287 19.92 12.44 -4.06
C THR A 287 20.32 10.97 -3.91
N PHE A 288 19.92 10.35 -2.79
CA PHE A 288 20.20 8.93 -2.56
C PHE A 288 19.56 8.03 -3.62
N VAL A 289 20.08 6.81 -3.74
CA VAL A 289 19.62 5.81 -4.71
C VAL A 289 18.64 4.86 -4.03
N GLU A 290 17.57 4.50 -4.73
CA GLU A 290 16.50 3.63 -4.25
C GLU A 290 15.94 2.69 -5.33
N VAL A 291 15.32 1.57 -4.91
CA VAL A 291 14.71 0.55 -5.79
C VAL A 291 13.17 0.54 -5.78
N ASN A 292 12.53 1.35 -4.96
CA ASN A 292 11.08 1.47 -4.86
C ASN A 292 10.44 1.92 -6.18
N LEU A 293 10.93 2.99 -6.82
CA LEU A 293 10.44 3.40 -8.14
C LEU A 293 10.63 2.27 -9.17
N SER A 294 11.77 1.58 -9.12
CA SER A 294 12.07 0.45 -10.00
C SER A 294 11.01 -0.64 -9.90
N GLN A 295 10.60 -0.99 -8.68
CA GLN A 295 9.54 -1.98 -8.43
C GLN A 295 8.18 -1.51 -8.94
N MET A 296 7.81 -0.25 -8.71
CA MET A 296 6.53 0.32 -9.16
C MET A 296 6.42 0.40 -10.69
N LEU A 297 7.53 0.72 -11.36
CA LEU A 297 7.62 0.67 -12.82
C LEU A 297 7.60 -0.77 -13.33
N CYS A 298 8.29 -1.70 -12.68
CA CYS A 298 8.20 -3.13 -13.01
C CYS A 298 6.76 -3.62 -12.97
N TYR A 299 6.04 -3.34 -11.88
CA TYR A 299 4.62 -3.66 -11.75
C TYR A 299 3.80 -3.11 -12.93
N SER A 300 3.95 -1.82 -13.23
CA SER A 300 3.18 -1.16 -14.29
C SER A 300 3.53 -1.70 -15.68
N ILE A 301 4.81 -1.92 -15.96
CA ILE A 301 5.29 -2.41 -17.26
C ILE A 301 4.89 -3.86 -17.49
N PHE A 302 5.12 -4.76 -16.53
CA PHE A 302 4.75 -6.17 -16.68
C PHE A 302 3.25 -6.32 -16.92
N ARG A 303 2.43 -5.58 -16.18
CA ARG A 303 0.98 -5.53 -16.38
C ARG A 303 0.61 -4.99 -17.75
N GLY A 304 1.30 -3.96 -18.22
CA GLY A 304 1.03 -3.36 -19.52
C GLY A 304 1.43 -4.21 -20.71
N VAL A 305 2.54 -4.93 -20.61
CA VAL A 305 2.97 -5.92 -21.60
C VAL A 305 2.01 -7.11 -21.61
N ALA A 306 1.66 -7.66 -20.44
CA ALA A 306 0.71 -8.77 -20.33
C ALA A 306 -0.69 -8.41 -20.86
N ALA A 307 -1.12 -7.17 -20.69
CA ALA A 307 -2.39 -6.65 -21.23
C ALA A 307 -2.30 -6.21 -22.70
N GLY A 308 -1.11 -6.22 -23.31
CA GLY A 308 -0.88 -5.93 -24.72
C GLY A 308 -0.89 -4.44 -25.11
N TYR A 309 -0.83 -3.50 -24.15
CA TYR A 309 -0.80 -2.06 -24.45
C TYR A 309 0.60 -1.43 -24.37
N LEU A 310 1.59 -2.18 -23.87
CA LEU A 310 3.02 -1.87 -23.97
C LEU A 310 3.72 -2.95 -24.82
N ASP A 311 4.71 -2.51 -25.59
CA ASP A 311 5.52 -3.40 -26.45
C ASP A 311 6.52 -4.22 -25.63
N HIS A 312 6.94 -5.38 -26.16
CA HIS A 312 7.91 -6.26 -25.48
C HIS A 312 9.29 -5.61 -25.30
N SER A 313 9.64 -4.55 -26.05
CA SER A 313 10.89 -3.80 -25.85
C SER A 313 11.02 -3.20 -24.45
N TYR A 314 9.92 -2.92 -23.76
CA TYR A 314 9.94 -2.46 -22.37
C TYR A 314 10.46 -3.53 -21.40
N LEU A 315 10.41 -4.83 -21.76
CA LEU A 315 10.86 -5.90 -20.87
C LEU A 315 12.35 -5.84 -20.57
N LYS A 316 13.19 -5.38 -21.51
CA LYS A 316 14.64 -5.34 -21.31
C LYS A 316 15.06 -4.46 -20.10
N PRO A 317 14.67 -3.18 -20.01
CA PRO A 317 14.95 -2.39 -18.81
C PRO A 317 14.22 -2.91 -17.57
N THR A 318 13.01 -3.45 -17.73
CA THR A 318 12.24 -4.03 -16.62
C THR A 318 12.94 -5.21 -15.95
N GLU A 319 13.58 -6.09 -16.72
CA GLU A 319 14.34 -7.21 -16.15
C GLU A 319 15.56 -6.75 -15.33
N ILE A 320 16.18 -5.63 -15.72
CA ILE A 320 17.28 -5.00 -14.97
C ILE A 320 16.75 -4.44 -13.65
N MET A 321 15.64 -3.69 -13.69
CA MET A 321 14.96 -3.15 -12.50
C MET A 321 14.50 -4.26 -11.54
N ARG A 322 13.91 -5.34 -12.08
CA ARG A 322 13.49 -6.51 -11.29
C ARG A 322 14.68 -7.19 -10.64
N LYS A 323 15.81 -7.31 -11.33
CA LYS A 323 17.06 -7.83 -10.73
C LYS A 323 17.54 -6.93 -9.60
N ALA A 324 17.53 -5.60 -9.78
CA ALA A 324 17.94 -4.65 -8.74
C ALA A 324 17.12 -4.84 -7.45
N ALA A 325 15.79 -4.88 -7.55
CA ALA A 325 14.91 -5.12 -6.39
C ALA A 325 15.17 -6.49 -5.72
N ASN A 326 15.35 -7.54 -6.53
CA ASN A 326 15.67 -8.89 -6.05
C ASN A 326 16.98 -8.96 -5.26
N ASP A 327 17.98 -8.18 -5.65
CA ASP A 327 19.29 -8.12 -4.98
C ASP A 327 19.23 -7.33 -3.66
N LYS A 328 18.14 -6.59 -3.40
CA LYS A 328 17.92 -5.85 -2.15
C LYS A 328 17.14 -6.60 -1.08
N VAL A 329 16.68 -7.82 -1.36
CA VAL A 329 16.00 -8.64 -0.34
C VAL A 329 17.03 -9.24 0.61
N ASP A 330 16.97 -8.85 1.88
CA ASP A 330 17.86 -9.40 2.90
C ASP A 330 17.44 -10.82 3.35
N LYS A 331 18.21 -11.40 4.29
CA LYS A 331 17.97 -12.75 4.81
C LYS A 331 16.67 -12.88 5.60
N LEU A 332 16.14 -11.79 6.14
CA LEU A 332 14.88 -11.75 6.88
C LEU A 332 13.68 -11.45 5.97
N GLY A 333 13.92 -11.08 4.71
CA GLY A 333 12.89 -10.76 3.73
C GLY A 333 12.55 -9.27 3.66
N TYR A 334 13.32 -8.38 4.27
CA TYR A 334 13.13 -6.94 4.06
C TYR A 334 13.80 -6.53 2.74
N VAL A 335 13.06 -5.84 1.90
CA VAL A 335 13.55 -5.17 0.69
C VAL A 335 14.22 -3.88 1.13
N GLN A 336 15.55 -3.86 1.05
CA GLN A 336 16.40 -2.73 1.44
C GLN A 336 16.49 -1.68 0.33
N ASP A 337 17.07 -0.53 0.65
CA ASP A 337 17.29 0.59 -0.27
C ASP A 337 16.02 1.06 -0.99
N VAL A 338 14.90 1.12 -0.27
CA VAL A 338 13.70 1.87 -0.70
C VAL A 338 13.65 3.21 0.02
N CYS A 339 12.80 4.13 -0.46
CA CYS A 339 12.51 5.36 0.28
C CYS A 339 11.83 5.00 1.62
N GLY A 340 12.57 5.11 2.71
CA GLY A 340 12.31 4.30 3.89
C GLY A 340 11.58 4.99 5.04
N VAL A 341 10.84 4.21 5.83
CA VAL A 341 10.17 4.71 7.05
C VAL A 341 11.18 5.12 8.14
N PRO A 342 10.81 6.02 9.07
CA PRO A 342 9.51 6.69 9.21
C PRO A 342 9.40 8.02 8.46
N SER A 343 10.47 8.50 7.83
CA SER A 343 10.56 9.88 7.29
C SER A 343 10.64 9.97 5.78
N PHE A 344 10.86 8.86 5.06
CA PHE A 344 10.94 8.81 3.60
C PHE A 344 11.96 9.80 3.02
N ASP A 345 13.11 9.91 3.69
CA ASP A 345 14.18 10.86 3.37
C ASP A 345 15.57 10.20 3.26
N ARG A 346 15.61 8.86 3.28
CA ARG A 346 16.83 8.05 3.19
C ARG A 346 16.55 6.64 2.68
N PRO A 347 17.58 5.91 2.20
CA PRO A 347 17.47 4.48 1.93
C PRO A 347 17.20 3.70 3.22
N TYR A 348 16.16 2.87 3.23
CA TYR A 348 15.89 1.88 4.28
C TYR A 348 14.94 0.80 3.72
N PHE A 349 13.98 0.32 4.52
CA PHE A 349 12.86 -0.52 4.09
C PHE A 349 11.53 0.16 4.44
N ALA A 350 10.46 -0.18 3.73
CA ALA A 350 9.11 0.34 3.96
C ALA A 350 8.04 -0.68 3.52
N PRO A 351 6.84 -0.67 4.12
CA PRO A 351 5.72 -1.53 3.70
C PRO A 351 5.37 -1.42 2.22
N GLU A 352 5.44 -0.21 1.64
CA GLU A 352 5.24 0.00 0.19
C GLU A 352 6.29 -0.71 -0.66
N GLY A 353 7.55 -0.68 -0.22
CA GLY A 353 8.64 -1.42 -0.85
C GLY A 353 8.43 -2.93 -0.78
N GLN A 354 7.89 -3.45 0.32
CA GLN A 354 7.50 -4.85 0.37
C GLN A 354 6.33 -5.15 -0.59
N ALA A 355 5.31 -4.30 -0.59
CA ALA A 355 4.09 -4.51 -1.35
C ALA A 355 4.33 -4.54 -2.86
N PHE A 356 5.17 -3.65 -3.41
CA PHE A 356 5.50 -3.68 -4.85
C PHE A 356 6.51 -4.74 -5.24
N TYR A 357 7.24 -5.31 -4.27
CA TYR A 357 8.08 -6.46 -4.55
C TYR A 357 7.21 -7.72 -4.74
N LEU A 358 6.19 -7.87 -3.88
CA LEU A 358 5.21 -8.94 -3.89
C LEU A 358 4.29 -8.84 -5.12
#